data_AF-U1X8W9-F1
#
_entry.id   AF-U1X8W9-F1
#
_cell.length_a   1.000
_cell.length_b   1.000
_cell.length_c   1.000
_cell.angle_alpha   90.00
_cell.angle_beta   90.00
_cell.angle_gamma   90.00
#
_symmetry.space_group_name_H-M   'P 1'
#
loop_
_entity.id
_entity.type
_entity.pdbx_description
1 polymer ?
#
loop_
_entity_poly.entity_id
_entity_poly.type
_entity_poly.pdbx_seq_one_letter_code
_entity_poly.pdbx_strand_id
1 'polypeptide(L)'
;MFLNVFEHGKWIYSGHESSKGENIEEIVHYLEVCHVRLTEGLLTLENDPLAKKVPTLHGHEVSSWRIMMALAEHEMHHHGQLSIYLQMNGIEPPQIFGLKIEQVEKG
;
A
#
# COMPACT_ATOMS: atom_id res chain seq x y z
N MET A 1 6.41 5.39 4.61
CA MET A 1 6.45 4.44 5.74
C MET A 1 7.20 3.17 5.38
N PHE A 2 6.63 2.24 4.61
CA PHE A 2 7.24 0.94 4.32
C PHE A 2 8.63 1.03 3.67
N LEU A 3 8.81 1.84 2.63
CA LEU A 3 10.10 1.98 1.95
C LEU A 3 11.27 2.33 2.90
N ASN A 4 11.02 3.16 3.91
CA ASN A 4 12.07 3.62 4.84
C ASN A 4 12.64 2.48 5.69
N VAL A 5 11.86 1.42 5.93
CA VAL A 5 12.36 0.26 6.68
C VAL A 5 13.38 -0.52 5.86
N PHE A 6 13.24 -0.51 4.53
CA PHE A 6 14.17 -1.16 3.62
C PHE A 6 15.42 -0.30 3.39
N GLU A 7 15.25 1.01 3.18
CA GLU A 7 16.34 1.96 2.90
C GLU A 7 17.18 2.32 4.14
N HIS A 8 16.55 2.39 5.31
CA HIS A 8 17.17 2.99 6.51
C HIS A 8 17.05 2.12 7.76
N GLY A 9 16.35 0.98 7.69
CA GLY A 9 16.09 0.15 8.87
C GLY A 9 15.24 0.84 9.94
N LYS A 10 14.42 1.84 9.56
CA LYS A 10 13.54 2.56 10.50
C LYS A 10 12.19 2.91 9.90
N TRP A 11 11.17 2.94 10.74
CA TRP A 11 9.83 3.36 10.36
C TRP A 11 9.71 4.88 10.44
N ILE A 12 9.29 5.50 9.35
CA ILE A 12 9.00 6.94 9.29
C ILE A 12 7.58 7.12 8.76
N TYR A 13 6.71 7.70 9.60
CA TYR A 13 5.36 8.08 9.23
C TYR A 13 5.30 9.59 8.96
N SER A 14 4.93 9.96 7.74
CA SER A 14 4.94 11.36 7.28
C SER A 14 3.61 12.08 7.50
N GLY A 15 2.70 11.55 8.34
CA GLY A 15 1.38 12.14 8.59
C GLY A 15 0.35 11.94 7.47
N HIS A 16 -0.85 12.47 7.68
CA HIS A 16 -1.99 12.44 6.75
C HIS A 16 -2.71 13.81 6.65
N GLU A 17 -1.95 14.89 6.89
CA GLU A 17 -2.46 16.26 6.89
C GLU A 17 -3.04 16.66 5.52
N SER A 18 -4.00 17.60 5.52
CA SER A 18 -4.64 18.12 4.29
C SER A 18 -3.67 18.79 3.32
N SER A 19 -2.51 19.24 3.78
CA SER A 19 -1.47 19.82 2.92
C SER A 19 -0.89 18.85 1.88
N LYS A 20 -1.24 17.56 1.96
CA LYS A 20 -0.90 16.53 0.97
C LYS A 20 -1.88 16.47 -0.21
N GLY A 21 -3.00 17.17 -0.12
CA GLY A 21 -3.99 17.33 -1.16
C GLY A 21 -5.33 17.76 -0.59
N GLU A 22 -5.86 18.88 -1.08
CA GLU A 22 -7.14 19.46 -0.63
C GLU A 22 -8.31 19.04 -1.51
N ASN A 23 -8.03 18.58 -2.73
CA ASN A 23 -9.01 18.07 -3.72
C ASN A 23 -8.57 16.72 -4.29
N ILE A 24 -9.45 16.08 -5.06
CA ILE A 24 -9.23 14.72 -5.57
C ILE A 24 -8.03 14.66 -6.53
N GLU A 25 -7.84 15.69 -7.36
CA GLU A 25 -6.73 15.77 -8.31
C GLU A 25 -5.39 15.82 -7.58
N GLU A 26 -5.27 16.64 -6.53
CA GLU A 26 -4.06 16.74 -5.71
C GLU A 26 -3.79 15.46 -4.92
N ILE A 27 -4.83 14.85 -4.35
CA ILE A 27 -4.70 13.57 -3.62
C ILE A 27 -4.20 12.47 -4.55
N VAL A 28 -4.79 12.35 -5.75
CA VAL A 28 -4.36 11.37 -6.76
C VAL A 28 -2.91 11.62 -7.17
N HIS A 29 -2.54 12.87 -7.45
CA HIS A 29 -1.17 13.22 -7.78
C HIS A 29 -0.18 12.85 -6.66
N TYR A 30 -0.52 13.14 -5.40
CA TYR A 30 0.32 12.76 -4.26
C TYR A 30 0.48 11.24 -4.13
N LEU A 31 -0.59 10.47 -4.36
CA LEU A 31 -0.54 9.01 -4.36
C LEU A 31 0.34 8.48 -5.50
N GLU A 32 0.27 9.06 -6.69
CA GLU A 32 1.14 8.71 -7.83
C GLU A 32 2.62 8.98 -7.52
N VAL A 33 2.95 10.13 -6.95
CA VAL A 33 4.33 10.45 -6.50
C VAL A 33 4.80 9.44 -5.47
N CYS A 34 3.95 9.06 -4.51
CA CYS A 34 4.27 8.03 -3.53
C CYS A 34 4.49 6.66 -4.17
N HIS A 35 3.68 6.29 -5.16
CA HIS A 35 3.80 5.05 -5.90
C HIS A 35 5.11 4.99 -6.69
N VAL A 36 5.43 6.03 -7.45
CA VAL A 36 6.69 6.12 -8.21
C VAL A 36 7.88 5.97 -7.27
N ARG A 37 7.92 6.74 -6.17
CA ARG A 37 8.99 6.66 -5.18
C ARG A 37 9.13 5.25 -4.59
N LEU A 38 8.01 4.62 -4.24
CA LEU A 38 8.02 3.26 -3.70
C LEU A 38 8.58 2.27 -4.71
N THR A 39 8.09 2.30 -5.94
CA THR A 39 8.50 1.39 -7.02
C THR A 39 9.98 1.56 -7.34
N GLU A 40 10.45 2.78 -7.56
CA GLU A 40 11.87 3.08 -7.81
C GLU A 40 12.75 2.61 -6.66
N GLY A 41 12.39 2.92 -5.41
CA GLY A 41 13.14 2.49 -4.24
C GLY A 41 13.21 0.97 -4.10
N LEU A 42 12.11 0.25 -4.32
CA LEU A 42 12.09 -1.21 -4.28
C LEU A 42 12.97 -1.84 -5.36
N LEU A 43 13.04 -1.23 -6.56
CA LEU A 43 13.90 -1.71 -7.65
C LEU A 43 15.40 -1.53 -7.37
N THR A 44 15.78 -0.66 -6.43
CA THR A 44 17.18 -0.46 -6.02
C THR A 44 17.67 -1.45 -4.95
N LEU A 45 16.77 -2.30 -4.42
CA LEU A 45 17.16 -3.26 -3.38
C LEU A 45 18.10 -4.35 -3.95
N GLU A 46 19.15 -4.68 -3.19
CA GLU A 46 20.19 -5.66 -3.56
C GLU A 46 19.66 -7.09 -3.76
N ASN A 47 20.52 -7.99 -4.28
CA ASN A 47 20.20 -9.40 -4.50
C ASN A 47 19.85 -10.13 -3.18
N ASP A 48 18.72 -10.83 -3.18
CA ASP A 48 18.05 -11.45 -2.02
C ASP A 48 17.57 -10.46 -0.93
N PRO A 49 16.78 -9.44 -1.31
CA PRO A 49 16.30 -8.47 -0.34
C PRO A 49 15.28 -9.09 0.61
N LEU A 50 14.66 -10.23 0.26
CA LEU A 50 13.55 -10.89 0.93
C LEU A 50 13.94 -11.66 2.20
N ALA A 51 15.16 -12.20 2.26
CA ALA A 51 15.67 -12.89 3.44
C ALA A 51 16.16 -11.92 4.53
N LYS A 52 16.58 -10.71 4.15
CA LYS A 52 17.16 -9.68 5.02
C LYS A 52 16.27 -9.38 6.23
N LYS A 53 16.88 -9.23 7.40
CA LYS A 53 16.18 -8.81 8.62
C LYS A 53 15.95 -7.30 8.64
N VAL A 54 14.73 -6.92 8.97
CA VAL A 54 14.29 -5.54 9.15
C VAL A 54 13.44 -5.44 10.42
N PRO A 55 13.49 -4.30 11.14
CA PRO A 55 12.69 -4.14 12.35
C PRO A 55 11.22 -3.95 12.00
N THR A 56 10.35 -4.50 12.83
CA THR A 56 8.92 -4.16 12.90
C THR A 56 8.73 -2.82 13.61
N LEU A 57 7.51 -2.28 13.59
CA LEU A 57 7.17 -1.07 14.37
C LEU A 57 7.43 -1.22 15.87
N HIS A 58 7.38 -2.45 16.39
CA HIS A 58 7.64 -2.78 17.80
C HIS A 58 9.11 -3.11 18.08
N GLY A 59 10.00 -2.96 17.09
CA GLY A 59 11.45 -3.15 17.24
C GLY A 59 11.96 -4.59 17.09
N HIS A 60 11.09 -5.61 17.05
CA HIS A 60 11.51 -6.99 16.75
C HIS A 60 11.86 -7.15 15.27
N GLU A 61 12.84 -7.99 14.95
CA GLU A 61 13.24 -8.24 13.56
C GLU A 61 12.39 -9.32 12.89
N VAL A 62 12.04 -9.08 11.63
CA VAL A 62 11.40 -10.05 10.72
C VAL A 62 12.14 -10.08 9.40
N SER A 63 11.96 -11.15 8.63
CA SER A 63 12.42 -11.13 7.23
C SER A 63 11.58 -10.13 6.45
N SER A 64 12.25 -9.30 5.65
CA SER A 64 11.70 -8.21 4.83
C SER A 64 10.53 -8.62 3.94
N TRP A 65 10.48 -9.87 3.46
CA TRP A 65 9.33 -10.37 2.69
C TRP A 65 8.02 -10.23 3.48
N ARG A 66 8.04 -10.38 4.81
CA ARG A 66 6.85 -10.19 5.66
C ARG A 66 6.39 -8.74 5.63
N ILE A 67 7.31 -7.80 5.53
CA ILE A 67 6.98 -6.37 5.42
C ILE A 67 6.47 -6.04 4.02
N MET A 68 6.99 -6.68 2.97
CA MET A 68 6.44 -6.54 1.61
C MET A 68 5.01 -7.09 1.52
N MET A 69 4.72 -8.22 2.19
CA MET A 69 3.35 -8.73 2.31
C MET A 69 2.46 -7.76 3.10
N ALA A 70 2.95 -7.24 4.23
CA ALA A 70 2.20 -6.26 5.03
C ALA A 70 1.86 -4.97 4.25
N LEU A 71 2.73 -4.53 3.33
CA LEU A 71 2.46 -3.42 2.43
C LEU A 71 1.25 -3.72 1.52
N ALA A 72 1.25 -4.89 0.86
CA ALA A 72 0.16 -5.30 -0.02
C ALA A 72 -1.16 -5.52 0.75
N GLU A 73 -1.10 -6.15 1.93
CA GLU A 73 -2.26 -6.34 2.81
C GLU A 73 -2.87 -5.00 3.27
N HIS A 74 -2.02 -4.03 3.64
CA HIS A 74 -2.45 -2.71 4.07
C HIS A 74 -3.13 -1.92 2.93
N GLU A 75 -2.59 -1.98 1.72
CA GLU A 75 -3.20 -1.38 0.54
C GLU A 75 -4.59 -1.99 0.27
N MET A 76 -4.69 -3.32 0.24
CA MET A 76 -5.95 -4.02 0.01
C MET A 76 -6.98 -3.73 1.10
N HIS A 77 -6.55 -3.62 2.36
CA HIS A 77 -7.41 -3.28 3.49
C HIS A 77 -8.09 -1.91 3.29
N HIS A 78 -7.33 -0.88 2.95
CA HIS A 78 -7.89 0.45 2.71
C HIS A 78 -8.68 0.54 1.39
N HIS A 79 -8.28 -0.19 0.35
CA HIS A 79 -9.07 -0.31 -0.87
C HIS A 79 -10.48 -0.86 -0.57
N GLY A 80 -10.59 -1.86 0.31
CA GLY A 80 -11.87 -2.38 0.78
C GLY A 80 -12.72 -1.32 1.49
N GLN A 81 -12.12 -0.51 2.36
CA GLN A 81 -12.81 0.61 3.04
C GLN A 81 -13.33 1.65 2.03
N LEU A 82 -12.50 2.05 1.06
CA LEU A 82 -12.91 2.97 -0.01
C LEU A 82 -14.04 2.38 -0.85
N SER A 83 -13.99 1.09 -1.17
CA SER A 83 -15.03 0.40 -1.91
C SER A 83 -16.38 0.44 -1.19
N ILE A 84 -16.37 0.24 0.13
CA ILE A 84 -17.58 0.38 0.97
C ILE A 84 -18.11 1.81 0.92
N TYR A 85 -17.24 2.82 1.02
CA TYR A 85 -17.68 4.22 0.96
C TYR A 85 -18.28 4.58 -0.40
N LEU A 86 -17.70 4.11 -1.50
CA LEU A 86 -18.28 4.30 -2.83
C LEU A 86 -19.69 3.69 -2.91
N GLN A 87 -19.86 2.45 -2.46
CA GLN A 87 -21.15 1.76 -2.45
C GLN A 87 -22.20 2.49 -1.58
N MET A 88 -21.81 2.96 -0.39
CA MET A 88 -22.70 3.74 0.48
C MET A 88 -23.17 5.05 -0.17
N ASN A 89 -22.41 5.58 -1.12
CA ASN A 89 -22.75 6.78 -1.90
C ASN A 89 -23.38 6.44 -3.26
N GLY A 90 -23.77 5.18 -3.51
CA GLY A 90 -24.39 4.76 -4.76
C GLY A 90 -23.43 4.70 -5.95
N ILE A 91 -22.12 4.69 -5.71
CA ILE A 91 -21.08 4.59 -6.73
C ILE A 91 -20.56 3.15 -6.75
N GLU A 92 -20.53 2.54 -7.93
CA GLU A 92 -19.96 1.21 -8.11
C GLU A 92 -18.42 1.29 -7.99
N PRO A 93 -17.79 0.55 -7.06
CA PRO A 93 -16.34 0.56 -6.93
C PRO A 93 -15.66 -0.19 -8.08
N PRO A 94 -14.43 0.20 -8.44
CA PRO A 94 -13.66 -0.49 -9.47
C PRO A 94 -13.37 -1.94 -9.06
N GLN A 95 -13.54 -2.87 -10.00
CA GLN A 95 -13.30 -4.29 -9.79
C GLN A 95 -11.82 -4.61 -9.97
N ILE A 96 -11.19 -5.20 -8.95
CA ILE A 96 -9.76 -5.55 -8.95
C ILE A 96 -9.45 -6.64 -9.99
N PHE A 97 -10.33 -7.64 -10.10
CA PHE A 97 -10.15 -8.79 -11.01
C PHE A 97 -11.06 -8.72 -12.25
N GLY A 98 -11.72 -7.58 -12.48
CA GLY A 98 -12.68 -7.42 -13.58
C GLY A 98 -13.97 -8.24 -13.46
N LEU A 99 -14.18 -8.93 -12.34
CA LEU A 99 -15.35 -9.77 -12.07
C LEU A 99 -15.84 -9.55 -10.63
N LYS A 100 -17.16 -9.49 -10.46
CA LYS A 100 -17.81 -9.63 -9.16
C LYS A 100 -17.92 -11.10 -8.77
N ILE A 101 -17.97 -11.39 -7.47
CA ILE A 101 -18.07 -12.78 -6.98
C ILE A 101 -19.33 -13.48 -7.49
N GLU A 102 -20.42 -12.73 -7.68
CA GLU A 102 -21.69 -13.22 -8.22
C GLU A 102 -21.60 -13.65 -9.68
N GLN A 103 -20.53 -13.27 -10.39
CA GLN A 103 -20.26 -13.63 -11.79
C GLN A 103 -19.38 -14.87 -11.92
N VAL A 104 -18.83 -15.40 -10.81
CA VAL A 104 -18.02 -16.62 -10.83
C VAL A 104 -18.94 -17.83 -10.99
N GLU A 105 -18.59 -18.74 -11.91
CA GLU A 105 -19.33 -19.98 -12.14
C GLU A 105 -19.38 -20.80 -10.84
N LYS A 106 -20.57 -21.28 -10.48
CA LYS A 106 -20.76 -22.15 -9.32
C LYS A 106 -20.31 -23.56 -9.69
N GLY A 107 -19.33 -24.09 -8.95
CA GLY A 107 -18.93 -25.50 -9.00
C GLY A 107 -19.90 -26.43 -8.30
#